data_AF-A0A4Q0ZA09-F1
#
_entry.id   AF-A0A4Q0ZA09-F1
#
_cell.length_a   1.000
_cell.length_b   1.000
_cell.length_c   1.000
_cell.angle_alpha   90.00
_cell.angle_beta   90.00
_cell.angle_gamma   90.00
#
_symmetry.space_group_name_H-M   'P 1'
#
loop_
_entity.id
_entity.type
_entity.pdbx_description
1 polymer ?
#
loop_
_entity_poly.entity_id
_entity_poly.type
_entity_poly.pdbx_seq_one_letter_code
_entity_poly.pdbx_strand_id
1 'polypeptide(L)'
;MKKIVLITLLLLVNMFAHPVSYTMDIQGTYDKVKKELFITCKSSSRNKCGLYNIHVFNKNKKILLEKKFPFLKKSIKVQLQNTPEFMEFYLRDIPEHKYIIYVK
;
A
#
# COMPACT_ATOMS: atom_id res chain seq x y z
N MET A 1 -38.57 -3.39 -28.97
CA MET A 1 -37.25 -3.32 -29.63
C MET A 1 -36.20 -2.58 -28.79
N LYS A 2 -36.43 -1.34 -28.33
CA LYS A 2 -35.45 -0.57 -27.53
C LYS A 2 -34.92 -1.28 -26.26
N LYS A 3 -35.78 -2.02 -25.54
CA LYS A 3 -35.40 -2.78 -24.33
C LYS A 3 -34.44 -3.93 -24.61
N ILE A 4 -34.59 -4.59 -25.77
CA ILE A 4 -33.72 -5.71 -26.16
C ILE A 4 -32.32 -5.18 -26.45
N VAL A 5 -32.21 -4.09 -27.22
CA VAL A 5 -30.93 -3.43 -27.52
C VAL A 5 -30.18 -3.01 -26.26
N LEU A 6 -30.89 -2.48 -25.25
CA LEU A 6 -30.29 -2.08 -23.98
C LEU A 6 -29.72 -3.27 -23.19
N ILE A 7 -30.44 -4.39 -23.16
CA ILE A 7 -29.99 -5.62 -22.50
C ILE A 7 -28.76 -6.19 -23.21
N THR A 8 -28.77 -6.23 -24.55
CA THR A 8 -27.60 -6.70 -25.31
C THR A 8 -26.39 -5.79 -25.09
N LEU A 9 -26.58 -4.48 -25.01
CA LEU A 9 -25.52 -3.52 -24.72
C LEU A 9 -24.92 -3.74 -23.33
N LEU A 10 -25.75 -3.92 -22.30
CA LEU A 10 -25.30 -4.19 -20.93
C LEU A 10 -24.52 -5.50 -20.81
N LEU A 11 -24.96 -6.56 -21.49
CA LEU A 11 -24.25 -7.84 -21.52
C LEU A 11 -22.88 -7.70 -22.20
N LEU A 12 -22.79 -6.96 -23.30
CA LEU A 12 -21.53 -6.70 -24.00
C LEU A 12 -20.55 -5.88 -23.15
N VAL A 13 -21.02 -4.84 -22.45
CA VAL A 13 -20.15 -4.02 -21.58
C VAL A 13 -19.55 -4.85 -20.44
N ASN A 14 -20.30 -5.79 -19.87
CA ASN A 14 -19.78 -6.69 -18.83
C ASN A 14 -18.71 -7.67 -19.35
N MET A 15 -18.73 -8.03 -20.63
CA MET A 15 -17.69 -8.91 -21.21
C MET A 15 -16.34 -8.18 -21.40
N PHE A 16 -16.37 -6.85 -21.58
CA PHE A 16 -15.17 -6.03 -21.72
C PHE A 16 -14.72 -5.38 -20.40
N ALA A 17 -15.45 -5.57 -19.31
CA ALA A 17 -15.04 -5.15 -17.99
C ALA A 17 -13.88 -6.05 -17.50
N HIS A 18 -12.64 -5.61 -17.73
CA HIS A 18 -11.47 -6.30 -17.18
C HIS A 18 -11.34 -5.97 -15.69
N PRO A 19 -11.10 -6.98 -14.83
CA PRO A 19 -10.79 -6.71 -13.43
C PRO A 19 -9.51 -5.86 -13.38
N VAL A 20 -9.58 -4.72 -12.68
CA VAL A 20 -8.43 -3.85 -12.49
C VAL A 20 -7.44 -4.57 -11.59
N SER A 21 -6.49 -5.27 -12.20
CA SER A 21 -5.36 -5.86 -11.49
C SER A 21 -4.26 -4.82 -11.35
N TYR A 22 -3.68 -4.74 -10.17
CA TYR A 22 -2.50 -3.93 -9.91
C TYR A 22 -1.54 -4.72 -9.04
N THR A 23 -0.26 -4.50 -9.27
CA THR A 23 0.80 -5.04 -8.43
C THR A 23 1.27 -3.97 -7.48
N MET A 24 1.67 -4.38 -6.28
CA MET A 24 2.29 -3.53 -5.29
C MET A 24 3.45 -4.25 -4.65
N ASP A 25 4.57 -3.56 -4.56
CA ASP A 25 5.78 -4.00 -3.90
C ASP A 25 6.15 -2.91 -2.89
N ILE A 26 6.05 -3.27 -1.61
CA ILE A 26 6.36 -2.39 -0.48
C ILE A 26 7.56 -2.99 0.24
N GLN A 27 8.59 -2.19 0.43
CA GLN A 27 9.83 -2.63 1.09
C GLN A 27 10.25 -1.60 2.13
N GLY A 28 10.70 -2.09 3.30
CA GLY A 28 11.34 -1.28 4.33
C GLY A 28 12.81 -1.70 4.48
N THR A 29 13.71 -0.74 4.54
CA THR A 29 15.15 -0.96 4.77
C THR A 29 15.63 -0.01 5.87
N TYR A 30 16.23 -0.54 6.92
CA TYR A 30 16.67 0.25 8.07
C TYR A 30 18.19 0.39 8.13
N ASP A 31 18.67 1.63 8.11
CA ASP A 31 20.06 1.97 8.37
C ASP A 31 20.27 2.12 9.88
N LYS A 32 20.98 1.15 10.48
CA LYS A 32 21.29 1.15 11.92
C LYS A 32 22.22 2.28 12.35
N VAL A 33 23.07 2.78 11.45
CA VAL A 33 24.06 3.83 11.74
C VAL A 33 23.36 5.18 11.77
N LYS A 34 22.56 5.48 10.74
CA LYS A 34 21.82 6.74 10.63
C LYS A 34 20.52 6.75 11.43
N LYS A 35 20.08 5.58 11.89
CA LYS A 35 18.78 5.35 12.52
C LYS A 35 17.62 5.80 11.63
N GLU A 36 17.73 5.48 10.35
CA GLU A 36 16.76 5.87 9.32
C GLU A 36 16.11 4.65 8.70
N LEU A 37 14.78 4.65 8.65
CA LEU A 37 13.99 3.70 7.88
C LEU A 37 13.65 4.30 6.52
N PHE A 38 14.06 3.60 5.47
CA PHE A 38 13.70 3.87 4.09
C PHE A 38 12.55 2.97 3.68
N ILE A 39 11.41 3.57 3.35
CA ILE A 39 10.22 2.84 2.91
C ILE A 39 10.03 3.15 1.44
N THR A 40 9.95 2.11 0.61
CA THR A 40 9.68 2.23 -0.82
C THR A 40 8.36 1.56 -1.17
N CYS A 41 7.64 2.16 -2.10
CA CYS A 41 6.47 1.58 -2.72
C CYS A 41 6.56 1.68 -4.24
N LYS A 42 6.44 0.55 -4.92
CA LYS A 42 6.34 0.43 -6.36
C LYS A 42 4.99 -0.19 -6.69
N SER A 43 4.25 0.42 -7.60
CA SER A 43 2.98 -0.13 -8.08
C SER A 43 2.81 0.10 -9.57
N SER A 44 2.16 -0.83 -10.25
CA SER A 44 1.67 -0.62 -11.61
C SER A 44 0.53 0.42 -11.67
N SER A 45 -0.09 0.75 -10.54
CA SER A 45 -1.08 1.80 -10.42
C SER A 45 -0.51 3.03 -9.72
N ARG A 46 -0.57 4.20 -10.38
CA ARG A 46 -0.04 5.48 -9.85
C ARG A 46 -0.63 5.86 -8.49
N ASN A 47 -1.87 5.49 -8.23
CA ASN A 47 -2.62 5.97 -7.06
C ASN A 47 -2.54 5.03 -5.85
N LYS A 48 -1.92 3.85 -5.97
CA LYS A 48 -1.99 2.82 -4.92
C LYS A 48 -0.90 2.94 -3.86
N CYS A 49 0.19 3.63 -4.16
CA CYS A 49 1.32 3.75 -3.23
C CYS A 49 1.14 4.77 -2.09
N GLY A 50 0.09 5.59 -2.06
CA GLY A 50 0.08 6.75 -1.16
C GLY A 50 -1.26 7.17 -0.62
N LEU A 51 -1.98 6.27 0.04
CA LEU A 51 -3.30 6.61 0.57
C LEU A 51 -3.48 6.36 2.06
N TYR A 52 -2.57 5.62 2.73
CA TYR A 52 -2.85 5.13 4.08
C TYR A 52 -1.64 5.07 5.01
N ASN A 53 -1.95 4.80 6.28
CA ASN A 53 -1.01 4.81 7.38
C ASN A 53 -0.08 3.61 7.30
N ILE A 54 1.18 3.87 7.59
CA ILE A 54 2.20 2.88 7.88
C ILE A 54 2.40 2.88 9.37
N HIS A 55 2.25 1.70 9.98
CA HIS A 55 2.59 1.47 11.37
C HIS A 55 3.91 0.71 11.41
N VAL A 56 4.92 1.26 12.04
CA VAL A 56 6.23 0.62 12.20
C VAL A 56 6.31 0.05 13.61
N PHE A 57 6.74 -1.20 13.75
CA PHE A 57 6.81 -1.89 15.02
C PHE A 57 8.22 -2.34 15.35
N ASN A 58 8.52 -2.47 16.64
CA ASN A 58 9.70 -3.19 17.12
C ASN A 58 9.38 -4.68 17.38
N LYS A 59 10.40 -5.42 17.80
CA LYS A 59 10.30 -6.84 18.21
C LYS A 59 9.23 -7.15 19.24
N ASN A 60 8.95 -6.20 20.12
CA ASN A 60 7.98 -6.35 21.19
C ASN A 60 6.57 -5.92 20.75
N LYS A 61 6.34 -5.75 19.44
CA LYS A 61 5.08 -5.27 18.84
C LYS A 61 4.63 -3.89 19.38
N LYS A 62 5.56 -3.08 19.88
CA LYS A 62 5.29 -1.68 20.22
C LYS A 62 5.41 -0.84 18.95
N ILE A 63 4.42 0.03 18.74
CA ILE A 63 4.43 1.01 17.66
C ILE A 63 5.58 2.00 17.91
N LEU A 64 6.48 2.11 16.93
CA LEU A 64 7.57 3.07 16.89
C LEU A 64 7.20 4.35 16.14
N LEU A 65 6.36 4.20 15.10
CA LEU A 65 5.95 5.30 14.25
C LEU A 65 4.61 4.95 13.60
N GLU A 66 3.72 5.94 13.53
CA GLU A 66 2.58 5.94 12.64
C GLU A 66 2.71 7.12 11.67
N LYS A 67 2.67 6.85 10.37
CA LYS A 67 2.82 7.91 9.36
C LYS A 67 2.07 7.58 8.08
N LYS A 68 1.38 8.57 7.51
CA LYS A 68 0.78 8.46 6.17
C LYS A 68 1.87 8.39 5.11
N PHE A 69 1.75 7.42 4.20
CA PHE A 69 2.61 7.43 3.01
C PHE A 69 2.13 8.53 2.05
N PRO A 70 3.00 9.46 1.64
CA PRO A 70 2.62 10.61 0.85
C PRO A 70 2.11 10.19 -0.54
N PHE A 71 1.04 10.84 -0.96
CA PHE A 71 0.42 10.60 -2.26
C PHE A 71 1.41 10.81 -3.41
N LEU A 72 1.39 9.90 -4.39
CA LEU A 72 2.24 9.89 -5.59
C LEU A 72 3.76 9.84 -5.36
N LYS A 73 4.22 9.65 -4.13
CA LYS A 73 5.64 9.40 -3.87
C LYS A 73 5.94 7.91 -4.04
N LYS A 74 7.21 7.61 -4.35
CA LYS A 74 7.72 6.23 -4.46
C LYS A 74 8.46 5.80 -3.20
N SER A 75 8.84 6.75 -2.34
CA SER A 75 9.59 6.47 -1.13
C SER A 75 9.43 7.55 -0.07
N ILE A 76 9.69 7.18 1.17
CA ILE A 76 9.86 8.08 2.31
C ILE A 76 11.05 7.67 3.16
N LYS A 77 11.65 8.65 3.82
CA LYS A 77 12.65 8.45 4.87
C LYS A 77 12.05 8.89 6.19
N VAL A 78 12.27 8.10 7.24
CA VAL A 78 11.83 8.43 8.59
C VAL A 78 12.94 8.09 9.59
N GLN A 79 13.23 9.01 10.50
CA GLN A 79 14.14 8.75 11.60
C GLN A 79 13.40 7.99 12.70
N LEU A 80 14.05 6.96 13.25
CA LEU A 80 13.50 6.14 14.34
C LEU A 80 14.50 6.11 15.49
N GLN A 81 14.01 6.17 16.73
CA GLN A 81 14.89 6.05 17.90
C GLN A 81 15.31 4.60 18.14
N ASN A 82 14.41 3.66 17.82
CA ASN A 82 14.54 2.24 18.07
C ASN A 82 14.56 1.45 16.75
N THR A 83 15.18 0.27 16.79
CA THR A 83 15.23 -0.64 15.65
C THR A 83 13.84 -1.17 15.30
N PRO A 84 13.35 -0.95 14.06
CA PRO A 84 12.13 -1.56 13.58
C PRO A 84 12.35 -3.04 13.21
N GLU A 85 11.29 -3.84 13.29
CA GLU A 85 11.29 -5.25 12.87
C GLU A 85 10.34 -5.49 11.70
N PHE A 86 9.13 -4.95 11.78
CA PHE A 86 8.15 -5.05 10.72
C PHE A 86 7.29 -3.79 10.64
N MET A 87 6.63 -3.64 9.51
CA MET A 87 5.68 -2.58 9.22
C MET A 87 4.34 -3.20 8.84
N GLU A 88 3.26 -2.57 9.30
CA GLU A 88 1.91 -2.85 8.85
C GLU A 88 1.48 -1.76 7.88
N PHE A 89 0.91 -2.20 6.76
CA PHE A 89 0.42 -1.33 5.71
C PHE A 89 -1.01 -1.68 5.36
N TYR A 90 -1.82 -0.64 5.17
CA TYR A 90 -3.23 -0.74 4.79
C TYR A 90 -3.42 -0.16 3.39
N LEU A 91 -4.24 -0.80 2.56
CA LEU A 91 -4.57 -0.27 1.23
C LEU A 91 -5.80 0.61 1.19
N ARG A 92 -6.58 0.62 2.26
CA ARG A 92 -7.88 1.30 2.42
C ARG A 92 -8.08 1.71 3.88
N ASP A 93 -8.94 2.71 4.10
CA ASP A 93 -9.27 3.23 5.44
C ASP A 93 -10.01 2.18 6.27
N ILE A 94 -10.92 1.46 5.60
CA ILE A 94 -11.49 0.22 6.10
C ILE A 94 -10.54 -0.90 5.66
N PRO A 95 -9.81 -1.53 6.59
CA PRO A 95 -8.76 -2.47 6.24
C PRO A 95 -9.37 -3.79 5.75
N GLU A 96 -9.67 -3.87 4.46
CA GLU A 96 -10.02 -5.15 3.80
C GLU A 96 -8.83 -6.13 3.89
N HIS A 97 -7.62 -5.59 3.74
CA HIS A 97 -6.38 -6.37 3.77
C HIS A 97 -5.29 -5.63 4.56
N LYS A 98 -4.65 -6.38 5.45
CA LYS A 98 -3.50 -5.96 6.24
C LYS A 98 -2.25 -6.63 5.69
N TYR A 99 -1.25 -5.83 5.33
CA TYR A 99 0.02 -6.32 4.81
C TYR A 99 1.10 -6.14 5.88
N ILE A 100 1.80 -7.22 6.19
CA ILE A 100 2.94 -7.22 7.10
C ILE A 100 4.21 -7.32 6.27
N ILE A 101 5.09 -6.32 6.40
CA ILE A 101 6.36 -6.27 5.70
C ILE A 101 7.48 -6.29 6.73
N TYR A 102 8.36 -7.28 6.65
CA TYR A 102 9.56 -7.33 7.49
C TYR A 102 10.62 -6.37 6.96
N VAL A 103 11.21 -5.60 7.88
CA VAL A 103 12.24 -4.62 7.56
C VAL A 103 13.58 -5.32 7.41
N LYS A 104 14.32 -4.98 6.35
CA LYS A 104 15.68 -5.45 6.09
C LYS A 104 16.73 -4.54 6.70
#